data_AF-A0A7K4JKZ8-F1
#
_entry.id   AF-A0A7K4JKZ8-F1
#
_cell.length_a   1.000
_cell.length_b   1.000
_cell.length_c   1.000
_cell.angle_alpha   90.00
_cell.angle_beta   90.00
_cell.angle_gamma   90.00
#
_symmetry.space_group_name_H-M   'P 1'
#
loop_
_entity.id
_entity.type
_entity.pdbx_description
1 polymer ?
#
loop_
_entity_poly.entity_id
_entity_poly.type
_entity_poly.pdbx_seq_one_letter_code
_entity_poly.pdbx_strand_id
1 'polypeptide(L)'
;VTCPGVRLKDKEELYLSVSVLGQCKKTQCLPAAFPLFFQEKLVFEKLQYCFMGVACAMSLYIFRLKYVFSISVGKVLATYEKNTRDFLFPDPKLTCGHHGLDREILMKRSSSFT
;
A
#
# COMPACT_ATOMS: atom_id res chain seq x y z
N VAL A 1 -5.91 8.79 0.07
CA VAL A 1 -4.49 9.06 -0.27
C VAL A 1 -4.36 10.53 -0.61
N THR A 2 -3.43 11.22 0.04
CA THR A 2 -3.09 12.63 -0.21
C THR A 2 -1.66 12.71 -0.77
N CYS A 3 -1.38 13.74 -1.56
CA CYS A 3 -0.04 14.00 -2.09
C CYS A 3 0.19 15.52 -2.16
N PRO A 4 0.47 16.17 -1.02
CA PRO A 4 0.59 17.62 -0.98
C PRO A 4 1.77 18.11 -1.84
N GLY A 5 1.56 19.18 -2.59
CA GLY A 5 2.61 19.85 -3.37
C GLY A 5 2.94 19.21 -4.72
N VAL A 6 2.21 18.19 -5.16
CA VAL A 6 2.44 17.53 -6.46
C VAL A 6 1.32 17.83 -7.44
N ARG A 7 1.69 18.09 -8.71
CA ARG A 7 0.78 18.21 -9.85
C ARG A 7 1.01 17.05 -10.79
N LEU A 8 0.09 16.09 -10.78
CA LEU A 8 0.06 15.02 -11.78
C LEU A 8 -0.61 15.53 -13.05
N LYS A 9 -0.31 14.92 -14.21
CA LYS A 9 -0.98 15.34 -15.46
C LYS A 9 -2.42 14.84 -15.44
N ASP A 10 -3.36 15.65 -15.91
CA ASP A 10 -4.82 15.41 -15.80
C ASP A 10 -5.35 14.12 -16.47
N LYS A 11 -4.50 13.34 -17.14
CA LYS A 11 -4.86 12.09 -17.83
C LYS A 11 -4.37 10.82 -17.13
N GLU A 12 -3.84 10.96 -15.93
CA GLU A 12 -3.13 9.88 -15.26
C GLU A 12 -4.07 9.10 -14.33
N GLU A 13 -4.02 7.76 -14.41
CA GLU A 13 -4.79 6.88 -13.54
C GLU A 13 -3.89 6.22 -12.51
N LEU A 14 -4.38 6.09 -11.28
CA LEU A 14 -3.61 5.68 -10.12
C LEU A 14 -4.29 4.53 -9.40
N TYR A 15 -3.51 3.58 -8.92
CA TYR A 15 -4.00 2.47 -8.11
C TYR A 15 -3.03 2.14 -6.98
N LEU A 16 -3.55 1.44 -5.98
CA LEU A 16 -2.74 0.86 -4.92
C LEU A 16 -2.47 -0.60 -5.23
N SER A 17 -1.22 -1.02 -5.09
CA SER A 17 -0.81 -2.41 -5.09
C SER A 17 -0.40 -2.77 -3.66
N VAL A 18 -1.19 -3.64 -3.03
CA VAL A 18 -1.01 -4.05 -1.64
C VAL A 18 -0.55 -5.50 -1.62
N SER A 19 0.60 -5.76 -1.00
CA SER A 19 1.15 -7.09 -0.82
C SER A 19 1.19 -7.47 0.65
N VAL A 20 0.56 -8.59 1.00
CA VAL A 20 0.41 -9.11 2.36
C VAL A 20 0.46 -10.63 2.31
N LEU A 21 1.19 -11.27 3.23
CA LEU A 21 1.27 -12.75 3.32
C LEU A 21 1.63 -13.43 1.98
N GLY A 22 2.56 -12.85 1.22
CA GLY A 22 2.97 -13.36 -0.10
C GLY A 22 1.98 -13.14 -1.25
N GLN A 23 0.79 -12.60 -0.99
CA GLN A 23 -0.19 -12.25 -2.03
C GLN A 23 -0.10 -10.78 -2.39
N CYS A 24 -0.35 -10.43 -3.65
CA CYS A 24 -0.40 -9.06 -4.13
C CYS A 24 -1.76 -8.79 -4.78
N LYS A 25 -2.46 -7.77 -4.33
CA LYS A 25 -3.76 -7.33 -4.88
C LYS A 25 -3.69 -5.85 -5.25
N LYS A 26 -4.50 -5.46 -6.24
CA LYS A 26 -4.58 -4.08 -6.72
C LYS A 26 -5.99 -3.53 -6.50
N THR A 27 -6.11 -2.25 -6.25
CA THR A 27 -7.39 -1.53 -6.30
C THR A 27 -7.77 -1.22 -7.76
N GLN A 28 -8.98 -0.70 -7.95
CA GLN A 28 -9.35 -0.05 -9.20
C GLN A 28 -8.47 1.17 -9.46
N CYS A 29 -8.39 1.55 -10.74
CA CYS A 29 -7.78 2.79 -11.17
C CYS A 29 -8.69 3.97 -10.85
N LEU A 30 -8.12 5.03 -10.29
CA LEU A 30 -8.80 6.31 -10.08
C LEU A 30 -8.04 7.42 -10.80
N PRO A 31 -8.72 8.46 -11.33
CA PRO A 31 -8.05 9.61 -11.91
C PRO A 31 -7.17 10.30 -10.86
N ALA A 32 -6.06 10.89 -11.29
CA ALA A 32 -5.06 11.57 -10.46
C ALA A 32 -5.52 12.88 -9.76
N ALA A 33 -6.80 12.97 -9.37
CA ALA A 33 -7.39 14.10 -8.67
C ALA A 33 -7.37 13.87 -7.16
N PHE A 34 -6.37 14.41 -6.47
CA PHE A 34 -6.24 14.28 -5.02
C PHE A 34 -7.26 15.13 -4.25
N PRO A 35 -7.71 14.68 -3.06
CA PRO A 35 -7.40 13.40 -2.42
C PRO A 35 -8.12 12.21 -3.07
N LEU A 36 -7.44 11.06 -3.16
CA LEU A 36 -8.00 9.83 -3.72
C LEU A 36 -8.66 8.97 -2.64
N PHE A 37 -9.83 8.43 -2.94
CA PHE A 37 -10.59 7.56 -2.06
C PHE A 37 -10.81 6.19 -2.70
N PHE A 38 -9.97 5.22 -2.31
CA PHE A 38 -10.14 3.82 -2.69
C PHE A 38 -11.15 3.18 -1.73
N GLN A 39 -12.43 3.16 -2.09
CA GLN A 39 -13.51 2.57 -1.28
C GLN A 39 -13.64 1.06 -1.53
N GLU A 40 -12.54 0.33 -1.36
CA GLU A 40 -12.46 -1.09 -1.70
C GLU A 40 -11.96 -1.95 -0.54
N LYS A 41 -12.58 -3.12 -0.35
CA LYS A 41 -12.12 -4.12 0.62
C LYS A 41 -11.24 -5.15 -0.06
N LEU A 42 -9.94 -5.11 0.21
CA LEU A 42 -8.99 -6.14 -0.23
C LEU A 42 -8.95 -7.28 0.80
N VAL A 43 -9.37 -8.48 0.41
CA VAL A 43 -9.35 -9.68 1.26
C VAL A 43 -8.11 -10.51 0.94
N PHE A 44 -7.31 -10.88 1.94
CA PHE A 44 -6.12 -11.72 1.77
C PHE A 44 -6.29 -13.01 2.57
N GLU A 45 -6.03 -14.15 1.94
CA GLU A 45 -6.16 -15.45 2.61
C GLU A 45 -4.88 -15.79 3.37
N LYS A 46 -5.01 -16.34 4.58
CA LYS A 46 -3.84 -16.86 5.29
C LYS A 46 -3.43 -18.18 4.65
N LEU A 47 -2.34 -18.16 3.86
CA LEU A 47 -1.75 -19.37 3.32
C LEU A 47 -1.27 -20.26 4.48
N GLN A 48 -1.95 -21.39 4.71
CA GLN A 48 -1.66 -22.30 5.84
C GLN A 48 -0.32 -23.03 5.69
N TYR A 49 0.24 -23.12 4.48
CA TYR A 49 1.48 -23.83 4.22
C TYR A 49 2.25 -23.11 3.12
N CYS A 50 3.30 -22.37 3.48
CA CYS A 50 4.38 -22.22 2.50
C CYS A 50 5.35 -23.38 2.67
N PHE A 51 5.13 -24.45 1.90
CA PHE A 51 6.03 -25.61 1.80
C PHE A 51 7.32 -25.28 1.02
N MET A 52 7.44 -24.06 0.50
CA MET A 52 8.45 -23.63 -0.46
C MET A 52 9.53 -22.74 0.20
N GLY A 53 10.25 -23.30 1.18
CA GLY A 53 11.54 -22.76 1.64
C GLY A 53 11.55 -21.41 2.36
N VAL A 54 12.73 -21.08 2.90
CA VAL A 54 12.97 -19.91 3.78
C VAL A 54 12.61 -18.56 3.13
N ALA A 55 12.75 -18.41 1.82
CA ALA A 55 12.42 -17.19 1.10
C ALA A 55 10.91 -16.89 1.09
N CYS A 56 10.08 -17.94 1.03
CA CYS A 56 8.63 -17.78 1.10
C CYS A 56 8.14 -17.54 2.52
N ALA A 57 8.81 -18.12 3.52
CA ALA A 57 8.56 -17.75 4.92
C ALA A 57 8.83 -16.26 5.14
N MET A 58 9.95 -15.72 4.64
CA MET A 58 10.30 -14.30 4.79
C MET A 58 9.31 -13.35 4.09
N SER A 59 8.79 -13.69 2.91
CA SER A 59 7.80 -12.87 2.21
C SER A 59 6.43 -12.83 2.90
N LEU A 60 6.11 -13.83 3.74
CA LEU A 60 4.92 -13.82 4.59
C LEU A 60 4.96 -12.68 5.63
N TYR A 61 6.17 -12.34 6.11
CA TYR A 61 6.38 -11.40 7.20
C TYR A 61 6.50 -9.94 6.76
N ILE A 62 6.37 -9.61 5.47
CA ILE A 62 6.49 -8.22 5.00
C ILE A 62 5.17 -7.75 4.38
N PHE A 63 4.62 -6.66 4.93
CA PHE A 63 3.55 -5.87 4.35
C PHE A 63 4.17 -4.79 3.46
N ARG A 64 3.79 -4.78 2.18
CA ARG A 64 4.21 -3.74 1.23
C ARG A 64 2.99 -3.07 0.63
N LEU A 65 2.95 -1.76 0.70
CA LEU A 65 1.97 -0.94 -0.01
C LEU A 65 2.71 -0.11 -1.04
N LYS A 66 2.38 -0.30 -2.30
CA LYS A 66 2.93 0.44 -3.42
C LYS A 66 1.84 1.31 -4.00
N TYR A 67 2.14 2.59 -4.14
CA TYR A 67 1.29 3.52 -4.85
C TYR A 67 1.82 3.64 -6.28
N VAL A 68 1.01 3.18 -7.23
CA VAL A 68 1.45 2.89 -8.60
C VAL A 68 0.59 3.66 -9.60
N PHE A 69 1.28 4.10 -10.64
CA PHE A 69 0.75 4.80 -11.80
C PHE A 69 0.39 3.84 -12.92
N SER A 70 -0.78 4.03 -13.52
CA SER A 70 -1.24 3.36 -14.75
C SER A 70 -1.42 4.44 -15.82
N ILE A 71 -0.74 4.37 -16.97
CA ILE A 71 -1.45 3.88 -18.18
C ILE A 71 -0.52 3.18 -19.18
N SER A 72 0.81 3.16 -19.00
CA SER A 72 1.70 2.47 -19.97
C SER A 72 3.01 1.88 -19.44
N VAL A 73 3.53 2.34 -18.28
CA VAL A 73 4.86 1.91 -17.77
C VAL A 73 4.81 1.33 -16.35
N GLY A 74 3.67 1.32 -15.67
CA GLY A 74 3.56 0.72 -14.32
C GLY A 74 4.54 1.32 -13.30
N LYS A 75 4.68 2.65 -13.33
CA LYS A 75 5.68 3.38 -12.55
C LYS A 75 5.26 3.47 -11.08
N VAL A 76 6.15 3.10 -10.17
CA VAL A 76 5.91 3.23 -8.72
C VAL A 76 6.21 4.66 -8.28
N LEU A 77 5.20 5.35 -7.74
CA LEU A 77 5.28 6.74 -7.30
C LEU A 77 5.73 6.85 -5.84
N ALA A 78 5.24 5.92 -5.00
CA ALA A 78 5.65 5.84 -3.61
C ALA A 78 5.54 4.40 -3.09
N THR A 79 6.35 4.07 -2.09
CA THR A 79 6.34 2.77 -1.42
C THR A 79 6.28 2.93 0.08
N TYR A 80 5.59 2.01 0.73
CA TYR A 80 5.61 1.79 2.16
C TYR A 80 5.86 0.32 2.42
N GLU A 81 6.77 0.02 3.33
CA GLU A 81 7.15 -1.35 3.68
C GLU A 81 7.29 -1.45 5.19
N LYS A 82 6.66 -2.47 5.77
CA LYS A 82 6.73 -2.77 7.20
C LYS A 82 6.59 -4.28 7.41
N ASN A 83 6.99 -4.79 8.57
CA ASN A 83 6.66 -6.16 8.96
C ASN A 83 5.12 -6.36 9.01
N THR A 84 4.62 -7.47 8.48
CA THR A 84 3.19 -7.82 8.43
C THR A 84 2.59 -7.89 9.83
N ARG A 85 3.29 -8.47 10.80
CA ARG A 85 2.83 -8.56 12.18
C ARG A 85 2.67 -7.15 12.77
N ASP A 86 3.69 -6.31 12.66
CA ASP A 86 3.66 -4.94 13.21
C ASP A 86 2.70 -4.01 12.44
N PHE A 87 2.32 -4.41 11.24
CA PHE A 87 1.27 -3.76 10.49
C PHE A 87 -0.11 -4.17 11.03
N LEU A 88 -0.40 -5.46 11.11
CA LEU A 88 -1.71 -5.98 11.55
C LEU A 88 -1.97 -5.76 13.04
N PHE A 89 -0.92 -5.75 13.85
CA PHE A 89 -0.94 -5.60 15.30
C PHE A 89 0.02 -4.47 15.71
N PRO A 90 -0.34 -3.20 15.44
CA PRO A 90 0.49 -2.07 15.85
C PRO A 90 0.49 -1.94 17.38
N ASP A 91 1.58 -1.41 17.94
CA ASP A 91 1.61 -1.04 19.35
C ASP A 91 0.51 -0.01 19.67
N PRO A 92 -0.15 -0.12 20.83
CA PRO A 92 -1.14 0.86 21.25
C PRO A 92 -0.45 2.23 21.37
N LYS A 93 -0.84 3.16 20.49
CA LYS A 93 -0.33 4.54 20.56
C LYS A 93 -0.98 5.26 21.73
N LEU A 94 -0.18 5.87 22.59
CA LEU A 94 -0.63 6.72 23.71
C LEU A 94 -1.29 8.04 23.25
N THR A 95 -1.35 8.31 21.94
CA THR A 95 -1.91 9.53 21.38
C THR A 95 -3.43 9.44 21.29
N CYS A 96 -4.11 10.26 22.09
CA CYS A 96 -5.55 10.49 22.02
C CYS A 96 -5.92 11.13 20.66
N GLY A 97 -6.38 10.35 19.70
CA GLY A 97 -6.80 10.88 18.40
C GLY A 97 -7.28 9.79 17.45
N HIS A 98 -8.60 9.77 17.26
CA HIS A 98 -9.38 8.91 16.37
C HIS A 98 -9.44 7.43 16.76
N HIS A 99 -10.67 6.96 17.00
CA HIS A 99 -11.02 5.59 17.32
C HIS A 99 -10.37 4.60 16.34
N GLY A 100 -9.31 3.93 16.78
CA GLY A 100 -8.72 2.61 16.44
C GLY A 100 -8.89 1.92 15.07
N LEU A 101 -9.65 2.43 14.11
CA LEU A 101 -9.99 1.80 12.84
C LEU A 101 -9.20 2.41 11.67
N ASP A 102 -8.93 3.72 11.73
CA ASP A 102 -8.20 4.43 10.68
C ASP A 102 -6.71 4.57 11.02
N ARG A 103 -5.85 4.28 10.04
CA ARG A 103 -4.40 4.38 10.17
C ARG A 103 -3.82 5.35 9.15
N GLU A 104 -3.14 6.38 9.66
CA GLU A 104 -2.30 7.24 8.83
C GLU A 104 -0.95 6.56 8.54
N ILE A 105 -0.56 6.56 7.25
CA ILE A 105 0.68 5.96 6.76
C ILE A 105 1.37 6.96 5.84
N LEU A 106 2.59 7.35 6.19
CA LEU A 106 3.46 8.12 5.32
C LEU A 106 4.24 7.18 4.40
N MET A 107 4.12 7.38 3.09
CA MET A 107 4.85 6.61 2.08
C MET A 107 6.16 7.29 1.69
N LYS A 108 7.18 6.49 1.37
CA LYS A 108 8.43 6.98 0.81
C LYS A 108 8.26 7.26 -0.68
N ARG A 109 8.51 8.50 -1.09
CA ARG A 109 8.50 8.94 -2.49
C ARG A 109 9.55 8.20 -3.32
N SER A 110 9.19 7.78 -4.53
CA SER A 110 10.11 7.25 -5.53
C SER A 110 10.98 8.38 -6.10
N SER A 111 12.27 8.11 -6.36
CA SER A 111 13.17 9.10 -6.97
C SER A 111 12.66 9.59 -8.32
N SER A 112 11.95 8.72 -9.04
CA SER A 112 11.37 9.01 -10.34
C SER A 112 10.11 9.88 -10.28
N PHE A 113 9.57 10.17 -9.09
CA PHE A 113 8.35 10.96 -8.90
C PHE A 113 8.68 12.45 -8.70
N THR A 114 9.06 13.15 -9.77
CA THR A 114 9.30 14.61 -9.81
C THR A 114 8.07 15.38 -10.19
#